data_AF-A0AAV2MXS3-F1
#
_entry.id   AF-A0AAV2MXS3-F1
#
_cell.length_a   1.000
_cell.length_b   1.000
_cell.length_c   1.000
_cell.angle_alpha   90.00
_cell.angle_beta   90.00
_cell.angle_gamma   90.00
#
_symmetry.space_group_name_H-M   'P 1'
#
loop_
_entity.id
_entity.type
_entity.pdbx_description
1 polymer ?
#
loop_
_entity_poly.entity_id
_entity_poly.type
_entity_poly.pdbx_seq_one_letter_code
_entity_poly.pdbx_strand_id
1 'polypeptide(L)'
;MAEYTAEKYTNMIIVYGVAGENAHAAARLYAERFSDRERHPDHKIILRCIRRARESGNFMLDRRNAGAPVQNRVNKEERILRAFEENPQNSVRHVAQMLGLSRYVVHYTLRQNGLHPYHH
;
A
#
# COMPACT_ATOMS: atom_id res chain seq x y z
N MET A 1 -2.48 -0.26 -13.52
CA MET A 1 -1.21 0.40 -13.91
C MET A 1 -0.25 -0.69 -14.34
N ALA A 2 0.30 -0.60 -15.56
CA ALA A 2 1.24 -1.59 -16.10
C ALA A 2 2.42 -1.81 -15.14
N GLU A 3 2.79 -3.06 -14.95
CA GLU A 3 3.85 -3.46 -14.02
C GLU A 3 5.21 -2.99 -14.55
N TYR A 4 5.95 -2.24 -13.72
CA TYR A 4 7.31 -1.83 -14.05
C TYR A 4 8.26 -2.93 -13.59
N THR A 5 8.98 -3.52 -14.53
CA THR A 5 10.03 -4.52 -14.27
C THR A 5 11.24 -3.86 -13.62
N ALA A 6 12.10 -4.66 -12.98
CA ALA A 6 13.36 -4.18 -12.40
C ALA A 6 14.24 -3.47 -13.45
N GLU A 7 14.22 -3.94 -14.69
CA GLU A 7 14.88 -3.30 -15.84
C GLU A 7 14.35 -1.88 -16.07
N LYS A 8 13.02 -1.69 -16.10
CA LYS A 8 12.44 -0.34 -16.28
C LYS A 8 12.84 0.60 -15.16
N TYR A 9 12.88 0.15 -13.91
CA TYR A 9 13.33 0.97 -12.79
C TYR A 9 14.82 1.32 -12.88
N THR A 10 15.65 0.37 -13.29
CA THR A 10 17.08 0.59 -13.51
C THR A 10 17.29 1.65 -14.59
N ASN A 11 16.55 1.55 -15.71
CA ASN A 11 16.61 2.53 -16.79
C ASN A 11 16.16 3.92 -16.31
N MET A 12 15.16 4.02 -15.43
CA MET A 12 14.76 5.30 -14.83
C MET A 12 15.88 5.92 -14.00
N ILE A 13 16.60 5.12 -13.21
CA ILE A 13 17.73 5.59 -12.37
C ILE A 13 18.86 6.10 -13.25
N ILE A 14 19.25 5.33 -14.27
CA ILE A 14 20.33 5.70 -15.20
C ILE A 14 19.97 7.00 -15.92
N VAL A 15 18.77 7.10 -16.50
CA VAL A 15 18.34 8.28 -17.25
C VAL A 15 18.23 9.51 -16.35
N TYR A 16 17.81 9.35 -15.10
CA TYR A 16 17.78 10.45 -14.12
C TYR A 16 19.18 10.99 -13.83
N GLY A 17 20.18 10.12 -13.67
CA GLY A 17 21.58 10.54 -13.50
C GLY A 17 22.12 11.26 -14.74
N VAL A 18 21.86 10.73 -15.94
CA VAL A 18 22.29 11.36 -17.21
C VAL A 18 21.65 12.73 -17.40
N ALA A 19 20.41 12.91 -16.95
CA ALA A 19 19.70 14.18 -17.01
C ALA A 19 20.13 15.19 -15.92
N GLY A 20 21.23 14.94 -15.19
CA GLY A 20 21.72 15.83 -14.13
C GLY A 20 20.73 15.96 -12.98
N GLU A 21 20.07 14.86 -12.60
CA GLU A 21 19.04 14.81 -11.57
C GLU A 21 17.79 15.68 -11.87
N ASN A 22 17.57 16.04 -13.13
CA ASN A 22 16.35 16.71 -13.58
C ASN A 22 15.31 15.69 -14.05
N ALA A 23 14.24 15.50 -13.26
CA ALA A 23 13.23 14.49 -13.53
C ALA A 23 12.39 14.74 -14.79
N HIS A 24 12.18 16.01 -15.18
CA HIS A 24 11.46 16.34 -16.41
C HIS A 24 12.32 16.05 -17.66
N ALA A 25 13.60 16.44 -17.61
CA ALA A 25 14.54 16.10 -18.67
C ALA A 25 14.73 14.58 -18.77
N ALA A 26 14.78 13.88 -17.63
CA ALA A 26 14.84 12.43 -17.57
C ALA A 26 13.61 11.76 -18.21
N ALA A 27 12.40 12.25 -17.96
CA ALA A 27 11.19 11.70 -18.57
C ALA A 27 11.20 11.82 -20.11
N ARG A 28 11.64 12.98 -20.62
CA ARG A 28 11.82 13.19 -22.08
C ARG A 28 12.87 12.25 -22.65
N LEU A 29 14.05 12.21 -22.03
CA LEU A 29 15.15 11.35 -22.46
C LEU A 29 14.80 9.86 -22.40
N TYR A 30 13.98 9.44 -21.43
CA TYR A 30 13.48 8.07 -21.35
C TYR A 30 12.54 7.74 -22.51
N ALA A 31 11.61 8.64 -22.84
CA ALA A 31 10.71 8.46 -23.98
C ALA A 31 11.47 8.42 -25.32
N GLU A 32 12.49 9.27 -25.47
CA GLU A 32 13.37 9.28 -26.64
C GLU A 32 14.17 7.97 -26.78
N ARG A 33 14.79 7.49 -25.69
CA ARG A 33 15.63 6.27 -25.70
C ARG A 33 14.83 4.98 -25.86
N PHE A 34 13.58 4.96 -25.41
CA PHE A 34 12.75 3.76 -25.39
C PHE A 34 11.41 4.01 -26.08
N SER A 35 11.46 4.59 -27.28
CA SER A 35 10.30 5.02 -28.07
C SER A 35 9.40 3.87 -28.52
N ASP A 36 9.91 2.65 -28.52
CA ASP A 36 9.20 1.40 -28.80
C ASP A 36 8.24 0.97 -27.67
N ARG A 37 8.34 1.57 -26.49
CA ARG A 37 7.53 1.19 -25.32
C ARG A 37 6.17 1.90 -25.33
N GLU A 38 5.10 1.12 -25.23
CA GLU A 38 3.71 1.62 -25.17
C GLU A 38 3.46 2.66 -24.06
N ARG A 39 4.23 2.61 -22.96
CA ARG A 39 4.13 3.57 -21.85
C ARG A 39 5.50 3.98 -21.33
N HIS A 40 5.68 5.29 -21.17
CA HIS A 40 6.85 5.89 -20.53
C HIS A 40 6.52 6.40 -19.11
N PRO A 41 7.48 6.33 -18.18
CA PRO A 41 7.32 6.90 -16.86
C PRO A 41 7.30 8.42 -16.93
N ASP A 42 6.34 9.03 -16.21
CA ASP A 42 6.36 10.47 -15.95
C ASP A 42 7.41 10.82 -14.88
N HIS A 43 7.79 12.10 -14.79
CA HIS A 43 8.75 12.64 -13.82
C HIS A 43 8.42 12.21 -12.38
N LYS A 44 7.12 12.12 -12.02
CA LYS A 44 6.67 11.66 -10.70
C LYS A 44 7.04 10.21 -10.42
N ILE A 45 6.97 9.33 -11.43
CA ILE A 45 7.31 7.91 -11.29
C ILE A 45 8.81 7.77 -11.10
N ILE A 46 9.61 8.52 -11.87
CA ILE A 46 11.06 8.58 -11.74
C ILE A 46 11.43 9.05 -10.33
N LEU A 47 10.89 10.17 -9.86
CA LEU A 47 11.17 10.68 -8.50
C LEU A 47 10.78 9.69 -7.41
N ARG A 48 9.64 9.00 -7.51
CA ARG A 48 9.26 7.94 -6.56
C ARG A 48 10.21 6.75 -6.60
N CYS A 49 10.76 6.41 -7.76
CA CYS A 49 11.79 5.38 -7.89
C CYS A 49 13.06 5.79 -7.12
N ILE A 50 13.59 6.98 -7.42
CA ILE A 50 14.81 7.52 -6.78
C ILE A 50 14.62 7.65 -5.26
N ARG A 51 13.49 8.20 -4.84
CA ARG A 51 13.17 8.36 -3.41
C ARG A 51 13.21 7.03 -2.68
N ARG A 52 12.55 6.00 -3.21
CA ARG A 52 12.54 4.67 -2.56
C ARG A 52 13.93 4.04 -2.53
N ALA A 53 14.71 4.18 -3.61
CA ALA A 53 16.10 3.75 -3.64
C ALA A 53 16.94 4.43 -2.55
N ARG A 54 16.78 5.75 -2.36
CA ARG A 54 17.49 6.53 -1.34
C ARG A 54 17.04 6.21 0.09
N GLU A 55 15.74 6.09 0.33
CA GLU A 55 15.17 5.91 1.67
C GLU A 55 15.24 4.47 2.18
N SER A 56 15.10 3.47 1.30
CA SER A 56 14.93 2.07 1.69
C SER A 56 15.92 1.11 1.03
N GLY A 57 16.77 1.59 0.12
CA GLY A 57 17.63 0.73 -0.71
C GLY A 57 16.88 -0.11 -1.75
N ASN A 58 15.55 -0.03 -1.79
CA ASN A 58 14.71 -0.78 -2.71
C ASN A 58 13.95 0.16 -3.67
N PHE A 59 14.12 -0.01 -4.98
CA PHE A 59 13.38 0.75 -6.00
C PHE A 59 12.15 0.01 -6.55
N MET A 60 11.93 -1.24 -6.14
CA MET A 60 10.75 -2.02 -6.50
C MET A 60 9.56 -1.60 -5.63
N LEU A 61 8.37 -1.66 -6.23
CA LEU A 61 7.15 -1.23 -5.56
C LEU A 61 6.76 -2.31 -4.54
N ASP A 62 6.96 -2.02 -3.26
CA ASP A 62 6.51 -2.93 -2.20
C ASP A 62 4.99 -2.85 -2.07
N ARG A 63 4.31 -3.79 -2.74
CA ARG A 63 2.85 -3.93 -2.64
C ARG A 63 2.42 -4.71 -1.40
N ARG A 64 3.34 -5.32 -0.62
CA ARG A 64 2.97 -6.08 0.59
C ARG A 64 2.34 -5.18 1.64
N ASN A 65 2.68 -3.89 1.61
CA ASN A 65 2.19 -2.86 2.53
C ASN A 65 1.21 -1.86 1.89
N ALA A 66 0.60 -2.18 0.74
CA ALA A 66 -0.37 -1.31 0.06
C ALA A 66 -1.74 -1.20 0.78
N GLY A 67 -1.85 -1.74 2.01
CA GLY A 67 -3.03 -1.68 2.86
C GLY A 67 -3.02 -0.46 3.81
N ALA A 68 -4.04 -0.39 4.66
CA ALA A 68 -4.05 0.58 5.76
C ALA A 68 -2.75 0.45 6.59
N PRO A 69 -2.22 1.55 7.16
CA PRO A 69 -1.04 1.50 8.02
C PRO A 69 -1.21 0.40 9.07
N VAL A 70 -0.21 -0.46 9.24
CA VAL A 70 -0.28 -1.63 10.14
C VAL A 70 -0.79 -1.21 11.53
N GLN A 71 -0.32 -0.09 12.05
CA GLN A 71 -0.80 0.48 13.33
C GLN A 71 -2.30 0.75 13.35
N ASN A 72 -2.88 1.31 12.28
CA ASN A 72 -4.31 1.58 12.21
C ASN A 72 -5.12 0.28 12.15
N ARG A 73 -4.59 -0.75 11.49
CA ARG A 73 -5.20 -2.09 11.47
C ARG A 73 -5.18 -2.73 12.86
N VAL A 74 -4.02 -2.76 13.51
CA VAL A 74 -3.85 -3.33 14.87
C VAL A 74 -4.74 -2.60 15.87
N ASN A 75 -4.76 -1.26 15.87
CA ASN A 75 -5.61 -0.48 16.77
C ASN A 75 -7.10 -0.77 16.59
N LYS A 76 -7.56 -0.99 15.35
CA LYS A 76 -8.97 -1.36 15.09
C LYS A 76 -9.26 -2.78 15.56
N GLU A 77 -8.34 -3.69 15.31
CA GLU A 77 -8.43 -5.10 15.71
C GLU A 77 -8.52 -5.25 17.24
N GLU A 78 -7.58 -4.66 17.99
CA GLU A 78 -7.59 -4.69 19.45
C GLU A 78 -8.88 -4.12 20.05
N ARG A 79 -9.36 -2.99 19.52
CA ARG A 79 -10.63 -2.38 19.98
C ARG A 79 -11.84 -3.27 19.73
N ILE A 80 -11.85 -4.00 18.61
CA ILE A 80 -12.91 -4.97 18.31
C ILE A 80 -12.82 -6.16 19.27
N LEU A 81 -11.64 -6.76 19.43
CA LEU A 81 -11.44 -7.93 20.28
C LEU A 81 -11.79 -7.62 21.74
N ARG A 82 -11.31 -6.48 22.28
CA ARG A 82 -11.63 -6.05 23.65
C ARG A 82 -13.13 -5.89 23.88
N ALA A 83 -13.88 -5.34 22.91
CA ALA A 83 -15.33 -5.18 23.06
C ALA A 83 -16.06 -6.54 23.17
N PHE A 84 -15.54 -7.60 22.56
CA PHE A 84 -16.10 -8.95 22.67
C PHE A 84 -15.56 -9.73 23.88
N GLU A 85 -14.34 -9.44 24.35
CA GLU A 85 -13.82 -9.95 25.61
C GLU A 85 -14.61 -9.40 26.82
N GLU A 86 -14.92 -8.10 26.81
CA GLU A 86 -15.69 -7.44 27.88
C GLU A 86 -17.15 -7.93 27.93
N ASN A 87 -17.75 -8.20 26.78
CA ASN A 87 -19.09 -8.77 26.69
C ASN A 87 -19.23 -9.69 25.46
N PRO A 88 -19.13 -11.01 25.63
CA PRO A 88 -19.24 -11.98 24.54
C PRO A 88 -20.59 -11.99 23.82
N GLN A 89 -21.66 -11.47 24.45
CA GLN A 89 -23.01 -11.40 23.88
C GLN A 89 -23.20 -10.18 22.97
N ASN A 90 -22.16 -9.36 22.77
CA ASN A 90 -22.22 -8.22 21.89
C ASN A 90 -22.53 -8.63 20.45
N SER A 91 -23.49 -7.94 19.83
CA SER A 91 -23.73 -8.15 18.40
C SER A 91 -22.69 -7.40 17.56
N VAL A 92 -22.33 -7.97 16.41
CA VAL A 92 -21.47 -7.31 15.40
C VAL A 92 -21.98 -5.92 15.04
N ARG A 93 -23.31 -5.74 14.99
CA ARG A 93 -23.94 -4.45 14.68
C ARG A 93 -23.68 -3.42 15.79
N HIS A 94 -23.84 -3.82 17.05
CA HIS A 94 -23.64 -2.94 18.21
C HIS A 94 -22.20 -2.45 18.29
N VAL A 95 -21.21 -3.36 18.17
CA VAL A 95 -19.79 -3.02 18.22
C VAL A 95 -19.37 -2.14 17.04
N ALA A 96 -19.91 -2.39 15.84
CA ALA A 96 -19.66 -1.55 14.67
C ALA A 96 -20.12 -0.10 14.90
N GLN A 97 -21.31 0.10 15.47
CA GLN A 97 -21.81 1.43 15.81
C GLN A 97 -20.99 2.09 16.92
N MET A 98 -20.69 1.36 18.00
CA MET A 98 -19.90 1.85 19.14
C MET A 98 -18.51 2.34 18.71
N LEU A 99 -17.84 1.61 17.81
CA LEU A 99 -16.47 1.92 17.39
C LEU A 99 -16.40 2.82 16.15
N GLY A 100 -17.54 3.17 15.54
CA GLY A 100 -17.59 3.93 14.28
C GLY A 100 -16.98 3.18 13.10
N LEU A 101 -17.10 1.84 13.09
CA LEU A 101 -16.54 0.97 12.06
C LEU A 101 -17.65 0.36 11.20
N SER A 102 -17.27 -0.15 10.02
CA SER A 102 -18.23 -0.92 9.22
C SER A 102 -18.45 -2.31 9.83
N ARG A 103 -19.68 -2.83 9.69
CA ARG A 103 -20.03 -4.21 10.11
C ARG A 103 -19.10 -5.25 9.48
N TYR A 104 -18.64 -5.00 8.25
CA TYR A 104 -17.69 -5.86 7.55
C TYR A 104 -16.36 -5.98 8.31
N VAL A 105 -15.78 -4.86 8.75
CA VAL A 105 -14.50 -4.86 9.48
C VAL A 105 -14.62 -5.66 10.77
N VAL A 106 -15.69 -5.43 11.54
CA VAL A 106 -15.95 -6.18 12.80
C VAL A 106 -16.10 -7.68 12.53
N HIS A 107 -16.95 -8.05 11.57
CA HIS A 107 -17.17 -9.46 11.22
C HIS A 107 -15.90 -10.14 10.67
N TYR A 108 -15.13 -9.44 9.84
CA TYR A 108 -13.87 -9.94 9.29
C TYR A 108 -12.84 -10.19 10.39
N THR A 109 -12.65 -9.23 11.31
CA THR A 109 -11.71 -9.37 12.44
C THR A 109 -12.06 -10.57 13.33
N LEU A 110 -13.34 -10.76 13.67
CA LEU A 110 -13.77 -11.91 14.47
C LEU A 110 -13.46 -13.24 13.76
N ARG A 111 -13.77 -13.32 12.46
CA ARG A 111 -13.46 -14.51 11.65
C ARG A 111 -11.96 -14.80 11.56
N GLN A 112 -11.12 -13.78 11.42
CA GLN A 112 -9.65 -13.96 11.38
C GLN A 112 -9.08 -14.46 12.70
N ASN A 113 -9.70 -14.08 13.83
CA ASN A 113 -9.28 -14.47 15.17
C ASN A 113 -10.02 -15.71 15.71
N GLY A 114 -10.77 -16.43 14.86
CA GLY A 114 -11.47 -17.66 15.27
C GLY A 114 -12.64 -17.44 16.24
N LEU A 115 -13.09 -16.21 16.43
CA LEU A 115 -14.22 -15.88 17.29
C LEU A 115 -15.53 -16.01 16.49
N HIS A 116 -16.39 -16.93 16.89
CA HIS A 116 -17.73 -17.08 16.33
C HIS A 116 -18.74 -16.30 17.18
N PRO A 117 -19.41 -15.26 16.63
CA PRO A 117 -20.29 -14.39 17.41
C PRO A 117 -21.59 -15.04 17.93
N TYR A 118 -21.74 -16.36 17.84
CA TYR A 118 -22.93 -17.09 18.24
C TYR A 118 -22.56 -18.52 18.68
N HIS A 119 -22.58 -18.78 19.98
CA HIS A 119 -22.83 -20.10 20.55
C HIS A 119 -24.16 -20.00 21.29
N HIS A 120 -25.16 -20.76 20.80
CA HIS A 120 -26.49 -20.86 21.38
C HIS A 120 -26.49 -21.66 22.67
#